data_AF-A0A5C1B9N8-F1
#
_entry.id   AF-A0A5C1B9N8-F1
#
_cell.length_a   1.000
_cell.length_b   1.000
_cell.length_c   1.000
_cell.angle_alpha   90.00
_cell.angle_beta   90.00
_cell.angle_gamma   90.00
#
_symmetry.space_group_name_H-M   'P 1'
#
loop_
_entity.id
_entity.type
_entity.pdbx_description
1 polymer ?
#
loop_
_entity_poly.entity_id
_entity_poly.type
_entity_poly.pdbx_seq_one_letter_code
_entity_poly.pdbx_strand_id
1 'polypeptide(L)'
;MLHGMEAYVQVFESVLGMALGTWFTDLGLGSDLSDLYWRYKGSPWFERLVMMEMIRLSSIPRVQNGFDAPSTPFLAVNRIDSVKVPSFDLKGQKLGIEVRFDLEGMGLWEHVLSVFVSTPEQLARDREQARFHNDKIKRIEGEYAKRE
;
A
#
# COMPACT_ATOMS: atom_id res chain seq x y z
N MET A 1 9.45 6.85 18.89
CA MET A 1 8.13 6.18 18.86
C MET A 1 7.16 7.20 18.29
N LEU A 2 6.46 6.89 17.20
CA LEU A 2 5.49 7.79 16.59
C LEU A 2 4.14 7.60 17.30
N HIS A 3 3.45 8.69 17.62
CA HIS A 3 2.22 8.67 18.40
C HIS A 3 1.12 9.50 17.72
N GLY A 4 -0.13 9.12 17.94
CA GLY A 4 -1.28 9.86 17.43
C GLY A 4 -1.27 10.00 15.90
N MET A 5 -1.44 11.22 15.41
CA MET A 5 -1.60 11.50 13.97
C MET A 5 -0.41 11.11 13.10
N GLU A 6 0.79 11.16 13.65
CA GLU A 6 2.00 10.80 12.91
C GLU A 6 2.04 9.29 12.60
N ALA A 7 1.42 8.46 13.45
CA ALA A 7 1.30 7.03 13.20
C ALA A 7 0.40 6.76 11.98
N TYR A 8 -0.71 7.51 11.81
CA TYR A 8 -1.57 7.38 10.64
C TYR A 8 -0.84 7.75 9.36
N VAL A 9 -0.09 8.86 9.34
CA VAL A 9 0.71 9.26 8.18
C VAL A 9 1.70 8.15 7.80
N GLN A 10 2.44 7.63 8.77
CA GLN A 10 3.39 6.54 8.52
C GLN A 10 2.69 5.30 7.97
N VAL A 11 1.54 4.91 8.51
CA VAL A 11 0.76 3.77 8.03
C VAL A 11 0.34 3.99 6.59
N PHE A 12 -0.25 5.14 6.26
CA PHE A 12 -0.71 5.43 4.91
C PHE A 12 0.43 5.42 3.90
N GLU A 13 1.55 6.09 4.22
CA GLU A 13 2.74 6.12 3.36
C GLU A 13 3.36 4.73 3.18
N SER A 14 3.44 3.93 4.25
CA SER A 14 4.03 2.60 4.19
C SER A 14 3.17 1.63 3.38
N VAL A 15 1.85 1.66 3.58
CA VAL A 15 0.91 0.81 2.84
C VAL A 15 0.90 1.16 1.36
N LEU A 16 0.87 2.46 1.01
CA LEU A 16 0.90 2.89 -0.39
C LEU A 16 2.27 2.68 -1.05
N GLY A 17 3.36 2.79 -0.29
CA GLY A 17 4.72 2.57 -0.80
C GLY A 17 5.09 1.10 -0.97
N MET A 18 4.42 0.19 -0.26
CA MET A 18 4.64 -1.26 -0.39
C MET A 18 3.94 -1.79 -1.64
N ALA A 19 4.69 -2.00 -2.73
CA ALA A 19 4.10 -2.43 -3.99
C ALA A 19 3.47 -3.84 -3.94
N LEU A 20 2.36 -4.02 -4.66
CA LEU A 20 1.67 -5.31 -4.76
C LEU A 20 2.61 -6.44 -5.23
N GLY A 21 2.62 -7.54 -4.48
CA GLY A 21 3.40 -8.75 -4.81
C GLY A 21 4.87 -8.69 -4.41
N THR A 22 5.28 -7.69 -3.63
CA THR A 22 6.64 -7.58 -3.08
C THR A 22 6.80 -8.17 -1.67
N TRP A 23 5.68 -8.50 -1.00
CA TRP A 23 5.71 -9.11 0.32
C TRP A 23 5.66 -10.64 0.23
N PHE A 24 6.77 -11.30 0.58
CA PHE A 24 6.93 -12.72 0.30
C PHE A 24 6.02 -13.66 1.11
N THR A 25 5.49 -13.25 2.27
CA THR A 25 4.57 -14.12 3.02
C THR A 25 3.16 -14.09 2.45
N ASP A 26 2.80 -13.06 1.68
CA ASP A 26 1.53 -12.94 0.98
C ASP A 26 1.68 -12.04 -0.25
N LEU A 27 1.79 -12.69 -1.41
CA LEU A 27 1.97 -12.02 -2.70
C LEU A 27 0.73 -11.25 -3.16
N GLY A 28 -0.42 -11.43 -2.51
CA GLY A 28 -1.63 -10.64 -2.74
C GLY A 28 -1.61 -9.28 -2.04
N LEU A 29 -0.60 -9.00 -1.21
CA LEU A 29 -0.50 -7.75 -0.46
C LEU A 29 0.30 -6.67 -1.16
N GLY A 30 -0.13 -5.44 -0.91
CA GLY A 30 0.54 -4.21 -1.31
C GLY A 30 -0.42 -3.26 -2.02
N SER A 31 0.17 -2.22 -2.58
CA SER A 31 -0.50 -1.19 -3.36
C SER A 31 -0.09 -1.21 -4.82
N ASP A 32 -1.03 -0.87 -5.69
CA ASP A 32 -0.77 -0.67 -7.12
C ASP A 32 -0.22 0.73 -7.44
N LEU A 33 -0.04 1.62 -6.45
CA LEU A 33 0.36 3.01 -6.66
C LEU A 33 1.62 3.16 -7.53
N SER A 34 2.65 2.34 -7.30
CA SER A 34 3.89 2.41 -8.09
C SER A 34 3.65 2.06 -9.56
N ASP A 35 2.88 1.01 -9.85
CA ASP A 35 2.51 0.64 -11.22
C ASP A 35 1.62 1.71 -11.87
N LEU A 36 0.65 2.23 -11.12
CA LEU A 36 -0.22 3.32 -11.58
C LEU A 36 0.59 4.56 -11.94
N TYR A 37 1.60 4.91 -11.13
CA TYR A 37 2.45 6.06 -11.39
C TYR A 37 3.20 5.92 -12.71
N TRP A 38 3.90 4.80 -12.93
CA TRP A 38 4.68 4.63 -14.16
C TRP A 38 3.83 4.51 -15.41
N ARG A 39 2.59 4.00 -15.30
CA ARG A 39 1.68 3.86 -16.44
C ARG A 39 0.89 5.13 -16.76
N TYR A 40 0.53 5.92 -15.74
CA TYR A 40 -0.45 7.00 -15.88
C TYR A 40 0.02 8.36 -15.39
N LYS A 41 1.26 8.57 -14.92
CA LYS A 41 1.74 9.91 -14.54
C LYS A 41 1.52 10.93 -15.67
N GLY A 42 1.03 12.12 -15.33
CA GLY A 42 0.63 13.15 -16.29
C GLY A 42 -0.69 12.90 -17.02
N SER A 43 -1.34 11.74 -16.83
CA SER A 43 -2.67 11.45 -17.36
C SER A 43 -3.76 12.11 -16.50
N PRO A 44 -4.88 12.57 -17.08
CA PRO A 44 -6.04 13.04 -16.32
C PRO A 44 -6.66 11.95 -15.42
N TRP A 45 -6.29 10.68 -15.62
CA TRP A 45 -6.83 9.55 -14.85
C TRP A 45 -6.03 9.23 -13.59
N PHE A 46 -4.80 9.73 -13.45
CA PHE A 46 -3.90 9.27 -12.39
C PHE A 46 -4.48 9.50 -10.99
N GLU A 47 -4.88 10.73 -10.66
CA GLU A 47 -5.43 11.06 -9.34
C GLU A 47 -6.67 10.21 -9.01
N ARG A 48 -7.53 9.97 -9.99
CA ARG A 48 -8.72 9.13 -9.83
C ARG A 48 -8.36 7.67 -9.58
N LEU A 49 -7.35 7.14 -10.27
CA LEU A 49 -6.84 5.79 -10.05
C LEU A 49 -6.20 5.64 -8.67
N VAL A 50 -5.43 6.64 -8.22
CA VAL A 50 -4.87 6.67 -6.86
C VAL A 50 -5.98 6.70 -5.81
N MET A 51 -7.02 7.50 -6.01
CA MET A 51 -8.19 7.52 -5.12
C MET A 51 -8.87 6.15 -5.05
N MET A 52 -9.10 5.49 -6.19
CA MET A 52 -9.69 4.13 -6.21
C MET A 52 -8.81 3.11 -5.49
N GLU A 53 -7.49 3.22 -5.64
CA GLU A 53 -6.55 2.37 -4.92
C GLU A 53 -6.62 2.58 -3.40
N MET A 54 -6.68 3.83 -2.93
CA MET A 54 -6.87 4.11 -1.51
C MET A 54 -8.24 3.64 -1.00
N ILE A 55 -9.32 3.72 -1.81
CA ILE A 55 -10.64 3.16 -1.47
C ILE A 55 -10.53 1.64 -1.31
N ARG A 56 -9.86 0.95 -2.25
CA ARG A 56 -9.62 -0.50 -2.17
C ARG A 56 -8.90 -0.86 -0.87
N LEU A 57 -7.85 -0.12 -0.51
CA LEU A 57 -7.08 -0.30 0.73
C LEU A 57 -7.88 0.03 2.00
N SER A 58 -8.95 0.81 1.90
CA SER A 58 -9.85 1.12 3.02
C SER A 58 -11.00 0.11 3.13
N SER A 59 -11.32 -0.61 2.05
CA SER A 59 -12.55 -1.42 1.95
C SER A 59 -12.32 -2.93 1.93
N ILE A 60 -11.15 -3.39 1.49
CA ILE A 60 -10.87 -4.83 1.37
C ILE A 60 -10.13 -5.29 2.64
N PRO A 61 -10.81 -6.03 3.54
CA PRO A 61 -10.19 -6.53 4.75
C PRO A 61 -9.18 -7.62 4.40
N ARG A 62 -8.11 -7.68 5.20
CA ARG A 62 -7.06 -8.68 5.11
C ARG A 62 -7.23 -9.66 6.26
N VAL A 63 -7.10 -10.94 5.96
CA VAL A 63 -6.98 -11.98 6.99
C VAL A 63 -5.55 -11.88 7.54
N GLN A 64 -5.40 -11.37 8.76
CA GLN A 64 -4.11 -11.39 9.44
C GLN A 64 -4.05 -12.61 10.35
N ASN A 65 -3.08 -13.48 10.11
CA ASN A 65 -2.79 -14.59 11.03
C ASN A 65 -2.43 -14.00 12.40
N GLY A 66 -3.22 -14.33 13.43
CA GLY A 66 -2.99 -13.88 14.80
C GLY A 66 -3.77 -12.64 15.26
N PHE A 67 -4.65 -12.07 14.42
CA PHE A 67 -5.65 -11.08 14.86
C PHE A 67 -7.05 -11.70 14.86
N ASP A 68 -7.85 -11.38 15.88
CA ASP A 68 -9.19 -11.94 16.07
C ASP A 68 -10.21 -11.47 15.01
N ALA A 69 -9.92 -10.38 14.30
CA ALA A 69 -10.81 -9.81 13.29
C ALA A 69 -10.04 -9.35 12.03
N PRO A 70 -10.62 -9.53 10.82
CA PRO A 70 -10.08 -8.96 9.59
C PRO A 70 -9.99 -7.43 9.68
N SER A 71 -8.86 -6.86 9.25
CA SER A 71 -8.63 -5.40 9.26
C SER A 71 -8.27 -4.90 7.87
N THR A 72 -8.66 -3.67 7.54
CA THR A 72 -8.28 -3.04 6.27
C THR A 72 -6.95 -2.31 6.44
N PRO A 73 -6.10 -2.24 5.40
CA PRO A 73 -4.83 -1.48 5.46
C PRO A 73 -4.99 -0.03 5.91
N PHE A 74 -6.09 0.61 5.52
CA PHE A 74 -6.47 1.96 5.92
C PHE A 74 -7.57 1.91 6.99
N LEU A 75 -7.34 1.18 8.08
CA LEU A 75 -8.35 0.83 9.08
C LEU A 75 -9.19 2.01 9.58
N ALA A 76 -8.58 3.17 9.84
CA ALA A 76 -9.27 4.33 10.38
C ALA A 76 -9.90 5.24 9.32
N VAL A 77 -9.85 4.91 8.03
CA VAL A 77 -10.39 5.74 6.96
C VAL A 77 -11.82 5.33 6.66
N ASN A 78 -12.78 6.18 7.04
CA ASN A 78 -14.20 5.98 6.74
C ASN A 78 -14.56 6.42 5.31
N ARG A 79 -13.95 7.52 4.85
CA ARG A 79 -14.21 8.07 3.52
C ARG A 79 -12.99 8.78 2.95
N ILE A 80 -12.86 8.72 1.64
CA ILE A 80 -11.86 9.48 0.88
C ILE A 80 -12.60 10.56 0.10
N ASP A 81 -12.40 11.81 0.49
CA ASP A 81 -13.08 12.96 -0.10
C ASP A 81 -12.35 13.47 -1.34
N SER A 82 -11.01 13.57 -1.28
CA SER A 82 -10.20 13.99 -2.42
C SER A 82 -8.77 13.49 -2.38
N VAL A 83 -8.21 13.31 -3.56
CA VAL A 83 -6.79 13.03 -3.81
C VAL A 83 -6.32 13.97 -4.91
N LYS A 84 -5.20 14.66 -4.70
CA LYS A 84 -4.56 15.51 -5.70
C LYS A 84 -3.05 15.30 -5.72
N VAL A 85 -2.46 15.45 -6.90
CA VAL A 85 -1.03 15.24 -7.14
C VAL A 85 -0.50 16.53 -7.79
N PRO A 86 -0.07 17.51 -6.99
CA PRO A 86 0.27 18.84 -7.50
C PRO A 86 1.50 18.85 -8.41
N SER A 87 2.39 17.87 -8.26
CA SER A 87 3.50 17.61 -9.17
C SER A 87 3.74 16.10 -9.28
N PHE A 88 4.09 15.65 -10.47
CA PHE A 88 4.53 14.28 -10.74
C PHE A 88 6.04 14.09 -10.53
N ASP A 89 6.77 15.14 -10.13
CA ASP A 89 8.20 15.04 -9.88
C ASP A 89 8.47 14.24 -8.61
N LEU A 90 9.30 13.20 -8.73
CA LEU A 90 9.73 12.42 -7.58
C LEU A 90 10.92 13.09 -6.89
N LYS A 91 10.77 13.43 -5.61
CA LYS A 91 11.88 13.89 -4.76
C LYS A 91 12.42 12.70 -3.98
N GLY A 92 13.60 12.20 -4.38
CA GLY A 92 14.18 11.01 -3.77
C GLY A 92 13.28 9.78 -3.88
N GLN A 93 12.68 9.56 -5.06
CA GLN A 93 11.67 8.52 -5.33
C GLN A 93 10.36 8.66 -4.52
N LYS A 94 10.11 9.82 -3.91
CA LYS A 94 8.83 10.07 -3.22
C LYS A 94 7.94 11.02 -4.00
N LEU A 95 6.66 10.65 -4.10
CA LEU A 95 5.59 11.43 -4.70
C LEU A 95 4.80 12.15 -3.60
N GLY A 96 4.58 13.45 -3.78
CA GLY A 96 3.69 14.23 -2.93
C GLY A 96 2.23 14.04 -3.34
N ILE A 97 1.38 13.61 -2.42
CA ILE A 97 -0.05 13.38 -2.66
C ILE A 97 -0.85 14.14 -1.60
N GLU A 98 -1.61 15.14 -2.02
CA GLU A 98 -2.55 15.85 -1.14
C GLU A 98 -3.80 14.99 -0.97
N VAL A 99 -4.18 14.75 0.28
CA VAL A 99 -5.33 13.91 0.63
C VAL A 99 -6.27 14.63 1.58
N ARG A 100 -7.55 14.31 1.44
CA ARG A 100 -8.60 14.69 2.36
C ARG A 100 -9.42 13.45 2.70
N PHE A 101 -9.32 13.00 3.95
CA PHE A 101 -9.96 11.80 4.45
C PHE A 101 -10.94 12.15 5.57
N ASP A 102 -11.98 11.35 5.72
CA ASP A 102 -12.77 11.28 6.95
C ASP A 102 -12.23 10.12 7.80
N LEU A 103 -11.65 10.45 8.94
CA LEU A 103 -11.03 9.48 9.84
C LEU A 103 -11.94 9.16 11.02
N GLU A 104 -12.02 7.87 11.36
CA GLU A 104 -12.81 7.39 12.49
C GLU A 104 -12.41 8.09 13.79
N GLY A 105 -13.41 8.65 14.49
CA GLY A 105 -13.22 9.36 15.75
C GLY A 105 -12.59 10.76 15.63
N MET A 106 -12.14 11.18 14.45
CA MET A 106 -11.48 12.48 14.24
C MET A 106 -12.19 13.38 13.22
N GLY A 107 -13.01 12.78 12.35
CA GLY A 107 -13.68 13.51 11.29
C GLY A 107 -12.71 13.87 10.16
N LEU A 108 -12.96 15.01 9.54
CA LEU A 108 -12.23 15.43 8.35
C LEU A 108 -10.77 15.79 8.66
N TRP A 109 -9.85 15.19 7.91
CA TRP A 109 -8.42 15.38 8.03
C TRP A 109 -7.78 15.59 6.66
N GLU A 110 -6.86 16.56 6.60
CA GLU A 110 -6.13 16.92 5.38
C GLU A 110 -4.62 16.83 5.62
N HIS A 111 -3.89 16.29 4.65
CA HIS A 111 -2.44 16.15 4.73
C HIS A 111 -1.80 15.99 3.36
N VAL A 112 -0.47 16.16 3.30
CA VAL A 112 0.34 15.82 2.12
C VAL A 112 1.16 14.58 2.45
N LEU A 113 0.79 13.45 1.86
CA LEU A 113 1.55 12.20 1.98
C LEU A 113 2.79 12.28 1.08
N SER A 114 3.90 11.73 1.55
CA SER A 114 5.17 11.61 0.84
C SER A 114 5.48 10.13 0.55
N VAL A 115 4.84 9.58 -0.48
CA VAL A 115 4.82 8.13 -0.72
C VAL A 115 5.98 7.68 -1.61
N PHE A 116 6.67 6.62 -1.22
CA PHE A 116 7.74 6.03 -2.04
C PHE A 116 7.15 5.35 -3.28
N VAL A 117 7.78 5.57 -4.44
CA VAL A 117 7.40 5.02 -5.74
C VAL A 117 8.58 4.22 -6.28
N SER A 118 8.45 2.90 -6.26
CA SER A 118 9.48 1.99 -6.78
C SER A 118 9.60 2.13 -8.30
N THR A 119 10.83 2.09 -8.83
CA THR A 119 11.05 2.07 -10.29
C THR A 119 10.57 0.75 -10.91
N PRO A 120 10.29 0.70 -12.22
CA PRO A 120 9.87 -0.54 -12.88
C PRO A 120 10.85 -1.70 -12.68
N GLU A 121 12.16 -1.41 -12.66
CA GLU A 121 13.22 -2.40 -12.45
C GLU A 121 13.23 -2.91 -11.01
N GLN A 122 13.02 -2.02 -10.03
CA GLN A 122 12.86 -2.41 -8.63
C GLN A 122 11.62 -3.30 -8.47
N LEU A 123 10.48 -2.90 -9.03
CA LEU A 123 9.25 -3.69 -8.99
C LEU A 123 9.44 -5.09 -9.56
N ALA A 124 10.09 -5.21 -10.73
CA ALA A 124 10.34 -6.50 -11.36
C ALA A 124 11.21 -7.40 -10.46
N ARG A 125 12.34 -6.88 -9.98
CA ARG A 125 13.28 -7.60 -9.12
C ARG A 125 12.65 -8.00 -7.79
N ASP A 126 12.00 -7.05 -7.11
CA ASP A 126 11.49 -7.27 -5.75
C ASP A 126 10.31 -8.25 -5.77
N ARG A 127 9.48 -8.24 -6.82
CA ARG A 127 8.44 -9.25 -7.06
C ARG A 127 9.01 -10.63 -7.36
N GLU A 128 10.09 -10.71 -8.15
CA GLU A 128 10.77 -11.98 -8.42
C GLU A 128 11.38 -12.57 -7.15
N GLN A 129 12.05 -11.74 -6.35
CA GLN A 129 12.61 -12.13 -5.07
C GLN A 129 11.52 -12.59 -4.09
N ALA A 130 10.41 -11.86 -4.01
CA ALA A 130 9.28 -12.22 -3.16
C ALA A 130 8.68 -13.59 -3.56
N ARG A 131 8.51 -13.84 -4.86
CA ARG A 131 8.05 -15.14 -5.38
C ARG A 131 9.01 -16.27 -5.01
N PHE A 132 10.31 -16.07 -5.23
CA PHE A 132 11.33 -17.07 -4.89
C PHE A 132 11.27 -17.46 -3.40
N HIS A 133 11.13 -16.48 -2.50
CA HIS A 133 11.02 -16.75 -1.07
C HIS A 133 9.68 -17.40 -0.70
N ASN A 134 8.56 -16.98 -1.30
CA ASN A 134 7.25 -17.58 -1.07
C ASN A 134 7.24 -19.07 -1.44
N ASP A 135 7.78 -19.41 -2.61
CA ASP A 135 7.85 -20.80 -3.11
C ASP A 135 8.75 -21.68 -2.22
N LYS A 136 9.86 -21.11 -1.74
CA LYS A 136 10.77 -21.81 -0.82
C LYS A 136 10.07 -22.14 0.50
N ILE A 137 9.30 -21.21 1.07
CA ILE A 137 8.56 -21.43 2.33
C ILE A 137 7.50 -22.51 2.14
N LYS A 138 6.68 -22.42 1.09
CA LYS A 138 5.64 -23.41 0.79
C LYS A 138 6.21 -24.82 0.61
N ARG A 139 7.39 -24.95 -0.03
CA ARG A 139 8.08 -26.23 -0.17
C ARG A 139 8.46 -26.80 1.18
N ILE A 140 9.07 -25.99 2.04
CA ILE A 140 9.49 -26.40 3.39
C ILE A 140 8.28 -26.84 4.22
N GLU A 141 7.21 -26.04 4.24
CA GLU A 141 5.96 -26.37 4.96
C GLU A 141 5.34 -27.68 4.44
N GLY A 142 5.30 -27.86 3.12
CA GLY A 142 4.81 -29.10 2.51
C GLY A 142 5.68 -30.34 2.78
N GLU A 143 6.98 -30.16 3.04
CA GLU A 143 7.87 -31.24 3.47
C GLU A 143 7.64 -31.62 4.94
N TYR A 144 7.38 -30.64 5.82
CA TYR A 144 7.02 -30.90 7.22
C TYR A 144 5.68 -31.62 7.34
N ALA A 145 4.65 -31.17 6.62
CA ALA A 145 3.31 -31.77 6.65
C ALA A 145 3.26 -33.22 6.13
N LYS A 146 4.27 -33.69 5.37
CA LYS A 146 4.40 -35.08 4.90
C LYS A 146 5.12 -36.00 5.89
N ARG A 147 5.72 -35.44 6.95
CA ARG A 147 6.46 -36.19 7.99
C ARG A 147 5.61 -36.48 9.24
N GLU A 148 4.41 -35.91 9.31
CA GLU A 148 3.36 -36.17 10.31
C GLU A 148 2.35 -37.19 9.77
#